data_AF-A0A0Q4J7W8-F1
#
_entry.id   AF-A0A0Q4J7W8-F1
#
_cell.length_a   1.000
_cell.length_b   1.000
_cell.length_c   1.000
_cell.angle_alpha   90.00
_cell.angle_beta   90.00
_cell.angle_gamma   90.00
#
_symmetry.space_group_name_H-M   'P 1'
#
loop_
_entity.id
_entity.type
_entity.pdbx_description
1 polymer ?
#
loop_
_entity_poly.entity_id
_entity_poly.type
_entity_poly.pdbx_seq_one_letter_code
_entity_poly.pdbx_strand_id
1 'polypeptide(L)' 'MDPLFFFGIGVALAGCGSIGTTLAACREILTIPRGPGALGTSALLAAMLFILLVGCGIVAGGLWVAIAVAGGANG' A
#
# COMPACT_ATOMS: atom_id res chain seq x y z
N MET A 1 26.74 4.07 4.46
CA MET A 1 25.41 3.73 3.88
C MET A 1 24.44 4.78 4.38
N ASP A 2 23.81 5.52 3.46
CA ASP A 2 23.00 6.70 3.81
C ASP A 2 21.72 6.33 4.57
N PRO A 3 21.42 6.97 5.71
CA PRO A 3 20.23 6.66 6.50
C PRO A 3 18.93 6.91 5.74
N LEU A 4 18.94 7.85 4.78
CA LEU A 4 17.83 8.15 3.89
C LEU A 4 17.52 7.00 2.92
N PHE A 5 18.52 6.22 2.50
CA PHE A 5 18.31 5.06 1.65
C PHE A 5 17.56 3.95 2.41
N PHE A 6 17.99 3.64 3.64
CA PHE A 6 17.29 2.66 4.49
C PHE A 6 15.89 3.11 4.88
N PHE A 7 15.71 4.41 5.10
CA PHE A 7 14.39 4.98 5.30
C PHE A 7 13.48 4.74 4.07
N GLY A 8 13.94 5.06 2.86
CA GLY A 8 13.17 4.84 1.63
C GLY A 8 12.78 3.38 1.41
N ILE A 9 13.73 2.44 1.57
CA ILE A 9 13.48 1.00 1.50
C ILE A 9 12.50 0.54 2.59
N GLY A 10 12.66 1.03 3.83
CA GLY A 10 11.80 0.70 4.96
C GLY A 10 10.36 1.17 4.76
N VAL A 11 10.19 2.39 4.24
CA VAL A 11 8.87 2.96 3.89
C VAL A 11 8.23 2.14 2.77
N ALA A 12 9.00 1.71 1.77
CA ALA A 12 8.48 0.86 0.70
C ALA A 12 8.03 -0.52 1.22
N LEU A 13 8.80 -1.14 2.12
CA LEU A 13 8.43 -2.40 2.76
C LEU A 13 7.18 -2.27 3.64
N ALA A 14 7.05 -1.18 4.40
CA ALA A 14 5.85 -0.89 5.19
C ALA A 14 4.62 -0.73 4.30
N GLY A 15 4.77 -0.01 3.17
CA GLY A 15 3.75 0.10 2.13
C GLY A 15 3.32 -1.26 1.58
N CYS A 16 4.26 -2.13 1.22
CA CYS A 16 3.96 -3.50 0.78
C CYS A 16 3.20 -4.32 1.83
N GLY A 17 3.56 -4.19 3.12
CA GLY A 17 2.83 -4.82 4.22
C GLY A 17 1.36 -4.38 4.27
N SER A 18 1.11 -3.08 4.14
CA SER A 18 -0.26 -2.53 4.15
C SER A 18 -1.10 -3.00 2.95
N ILE A 19 -0.50 -3.15 1.77
CA ILE A 19 -1.18 -3.70 0.58
C ILE A 19 -1.55 -5.17 0.81
N GLY A 20 -0.63 -5.96 1.38
CA GLY A 20 -0.86 -7.37 1.70
C GLY A 20 -2.03 -7.59 2.67
N THR A 21 -2.07 -6.82 3.77
CA THR A 21 -3.18 -6.91 4.75
C THR A 21 -4.50 -6.45 4.16
N THR A 22 -4.49 -5.40 3.33
CA THR A 22 -5.69 -4.91 2.64
C THR A 22 -6.25 -5.95 1.67
N LEU A 23 -5.38 -6.62 0.90
CA LEU A 23 -5.78 -7.71 0.00
C LEU A 23 -6.34 -8.92 0.74
N ALA A 24 -5.76 -9.29 1.88
CA ALA A 24 -6.27 -10.37 2.72
C ALA A 24 -7.69 -10.05 3.22
N ALA A 25 -7.90 -8.83 3.72
CA ALA A 25 -9.21 -8.37 4.18
C ALA A 25 -10.23 -8.29 3.03
N CYS A 26 -9.82 -7.81 1.85
CA CYS A 26 -10.66 -7.85 0.63
C CYS A 26 -11.15 -9.26 0.32
N ARG A 27 -10.27 -10.26 0.39
CA ARG A 27 -10.62 -11.66 0.12
C ARG A 27 -11.62 -12.19 1.14
N GLU A 28 -11.44 -11.86 2.41
CA GLU A 28 -12.35 -12.25 3.48
C GLU A 28 -13.75 -11.65 3.27
N ILE A 29 -13.83 -10.36 2.96
CA ILE A 29 -15.11 -9.68 2.66
C ILE A 29 -15.79 -10.26 1.40
N LEU A 30 -15.00 -10.68 0.40
CA LEU A 30 -15.52 -11.33 -0.80
C LEU A 30 -16.15 -12.70 -0.53
N THR A 31 -15.71 -13.40 0.51
CA THR A 31 -16.20 -14.74 0.88
C THR A 31 -17.51 -14.73 1.66
N ILE A 32 -17.91 -13.59 2.24
CA ILE A 32 -19.16 -13.47 3.00
C ILE A 32 -20.35 -13.45 2.02
N PRO A 33 -21.34 -14.34 2.17
CA PRO A 33 -22.51 -14.36 1.29
C PRO A 33 -23.29 -13.05 1.39
N ARG A 34 -23.38 -12.32 0.27
CA ARG A 34 -24.01 -11.00 0.19
C ARG A 34 -25.50 -11.16 -0.08
N GLY A 35 -26.34 -10.81 0.89
CA GLY A 35 -27.78 -10.67 0.68
C GLY A 35 -28.11 -9.44 -0.17
N PRO A 36 -29.21 -9.45 -0.96
CA PRO A 36 -29.63 -8.31 -1.75
C PRO A 36 -30.00 -7.13 -0.83
N GLY A 37 -29.30 -6.00 -0.96
CA GLY A 37 -29.55 -4.77 -0.19
C GLY A 37 -28.39 -4.25 0.68
N ALA A 38 -27.21 -4.86 0.63
CA ALA A 38 -26.05 -4.40 1.40
C ALA A 38 -25.43 -3.10 0.85
N LEU A 39 -26.09 -1.96 1.11
CA LEU A 39 -25.60 -0.59 0.84
C LEU A 39 -24.21 -0.31 1.45
N GLY A 40 -23.83 -1.04 2.50
CA GLY A 40 -22.49 -0.95 3.09
C GLY A 40 -21.37 -1.49 2.19
N THR A 41 -21.67 -2.38 1.22
CA THR A 41 -20.65 -3.09 0.43
C THR A 41 -19.88 -2.16 -0.50
N SER A 42 -20.54 -1.18 -1.12
CA SER A 42 -19.92 -0.21 -2.02
C SER A 42 -19.01 0.75 -1.26
N ALA A 43 -19.43 1.21 -0.09
CA ALA A 43 -18.61 2.06 0.80
C ALA A 43 -17.38 1.30 1.31
N LEU A 44 -17.54 0.03 1.68
CA LEU A 44 -16.44 -0.83 2.15
C LEU A 44 -15.44 -1.11 1.03
N LEU A 45 -15.92 -1.39 -0.19
CA LEU A 45 -15.06 -1.56 -1.37
C LEU A 45 -14.30 -0.28 -1.70
N ALA A 46 -14.96 0.88 -1.63
CA ALA A 46 -14.32 2.18 -1.86
C ALA A 46 -13.24 2.49 -0.82
N ALA A 47 -13.49 2.20 0.46
CA ALA A 47 -12.51 2.34 1.52
C ALA A 47 -11.28 1.43 1.30
N MET A 48 -11.49 0.19 0.88
CA MET A 48 -10.38 -0.74 0.59
C MET A 48 -9.57 -0.31 -0.63
N LEU A 49 -10.22 0.17 -1.69
CA LEU A 49 -9.53 0.74 -2.86
C LEU A 49 -8.71 1.97 -2.47
N PHE A 50 -9.24 2.84 -1.62
CA PHE A 50 -8.51 4.01 -1.14
C PHE A 50 -7.26 3.62 -0.34
N ILE A 51 -7.37 2.68 0.59
CA ILE A 51 -6.24 2.19 1.38
C ILE A 51 -5.17 1.57 0.46
N LEU A 52 -5.58 0.81 -0.56
CA LEU A 52 -4.67 0.19 -1.52
C LEU A 52 -3.94 1.26 -2.36
N LEU A 53 -4.63 2.33 -2.74
CA LEU A 53 -4.08 3.45 -3.49
C LEU A 53 -3.07 4.24 -2.64
N VAL A 54 -3.40 4.50 -1.36
CA VAL A 54 -2.48 5.11 -0.39
C VAL A 54 -1.24 4.23 -0.19
N GLY A 55 -1.43 2.92 -0.01
CA GLY A 55 -0.33 1.95 0.10
C GLY A 55 0.61 2.01 -1.11
N CYS A 56 0.07 2.01 -2.33
CA CYS A 56 0.87 2.20 -3.55
C CYS A 56 1.64 3.52 -3.56
N GLY A 57 1.03 4.62 -3.11
CA GLY A 57 1.69 5.92 -2.98
C GLY A 57 2.87 5.89 -2.00
N ILE A 58 2.72 5.22 -0.86
CA ILE A 58 3.78 5.02 0.13
C ILE A 58 4.93 4.18 -0.46
N VAL A 59 4.61 3.10 -1.17
CA VAL A 59 5.62 2.26 -1.84
C VAL A 59 6.40 3.06 -2.88
N ALA A 60 5.68 3.74 -3.78
CA ALA A 60 6.29 4.54 -4.84
C ALA A 60 7.14 5.69 -4.28
N GLY A 61 6.66 6.38 -3.24
CA GLY A 61 7.40 7.44 -2.58
C GLY A 61 8.66 6.95 -1.87
N GLY A 62 8.57 5.84 -1.13
CA GLY A 62 9.73 5.22 -0.48
C GLY A 62 10.78 4.75 -1.48
N LEU A 63 10.34 4.10 -2.57
CA LEU A 63 11.24 3.64 -3.63
C LEU A 63 11.88 4.81 -4.39
N TRP A 64 11.13 5.88 -4.64
CA TRP A 64 11.67 7.11 -5.25
C TRP A 64 12.78 7.72 -4.39
N VAL A 65 12.57 7.86 -3.08
CA VAL A 65 13.61 8.36 -2.15
C VAL A 65 14.84 7.48 -2.18
N ALA A 66 14.67 6.16 -2.17
CA ALA A 66 15.80 5.22 -2.27
C ALA A 66 16.57 5.36 -3.59
N ILE A 67 15.87 5.49 -4.73
CA ILE A 67 16.48 5.66 -6.06
C ILE A 67 17.19 7.01 -6.17
N ALA A 68 16.57 8.10 -5.68
CA ALA A 68 17.16 9.44 -5.73
C ALA A 68 18.47 9.51 -4.94
N VAL A 69 18.52 8.88 -3.76
CA VAL A 69 19.73 8.80 -2.93
C VAL A 69 20.78 7.91 -3.57
N ALA A 70 20.40 6.76 -4.13
CA ALA A 70 21.33 5.88 -4.85
C ALA A 70 21.87 6.52 -6.14
N GLY A 71 21.06 7.30 -6.86
CA GLY A 71 21.46 8.04 -8.06
C GLY A 71 22.36 9.23 -7.74
N GLY A 72 22.11 9.94 -6.64
CA GLY A 72 22.95 11.03 -6.15
C GLY A 72 24.30 10.57 -5.58
N ALA A 73 24.40 9.31 -5.13
CA ALA A 73 25.65 8.73 -4.63
C ALA A 73 26.60 8.23 -5.74
N ASN A 74 26.13 8.12 -6.99
CA ASN A 74 26.89 7.64 -8.16
C ASN A 74 27.17 8.74 -9.21
N GLY A 75 26.82 10.00 -8.92
CA GLY A 75 26.98 11.16 -9.81
C GLY A 75 28.10 12.09 -9.37
#